data_AF-A0A412RQX9-F1
#
_entry.id   AF-A0A412RQX9-F1
#
_cell.length_a   1.000
_cell.length_b   1.000
_cell.length_c   1.000
_cell.angle_alpha   90.00
_cell.angle_beta   90.00
_cell.angle_gamma   90.00
#
_symmetry.space_group_name_H-M   'P 1'
#
loop_
_entity.id
_entity.type
_entity.pdbx_description
1 polymer ?
#
loop_
_entity_poly.entity_id
_entity_poly.type
_entity_poly.pdbx_seq_one_letter_code
_entity_poly.pdbx_strand_id
1 'polypeptide(L)' 'MPGGGLNIPGRHLNEYGLVVDENEYAVIASDDLPHGTVVDTPVGIQGIVYDEGSGNGNLDIYCDWQPIETSEC' A
#
# COMPACT_ATOMS: atom_id res chain seq x y z
N MET A 1 -8.76 -6.94 -1.88
CA MET A 1 -8.50 -5.90 -0.86
C MET A 1 -7.67 -6.54 0.23
N PRO A 2 -6.69 -5.82 0.82
CA PRO A 2 -6.17 -6.23 2.11
C PRO A 2 -7.35 -6.11 3.05
N GLY A 3 -7.89 -7.25 3.46
CA GLY A 3 -9.10 -7.28 4.26
C GLY A 3 -8.94 -6.39 5.50
N GLY A 4 -10.04 -5.92 6.08
CA GLY A 4 -10.02 -5.19 7.35
C GLY A 4 -9.42 -5.98 8.53
N GLY A 5 -8.87 -7.17 8.31
CA GLY A 5 -8.17 -7.99 9.29
C GLY A 5 -6.71 -7.60 9.53
N LEU A 6 -6.11 -6.75 8.69
CA LEU A 6 -4.77 -6.22 8.97
C LEU A 6 -4.86 -5.07 9.99
N ASN A 7 -4.13 -5.20 11.09
CA ASN A 7 -4.01 -4.16 12.11
C ASN A 7 -2.98 -3.10 11.66
N ILE A 8 -3.43 -2.15 10.84
CA ILE A 8 -2.62 -1.04 10.32
C ILE A 8 -2.92 0.22 11.15
N PRO A 9 -1.97 0.74 11.94
CA PRO A 9 -2.16 1.97 12.73
C PRO A 9 -2.56 3.15 11.85
N GLY A 10 -3.63 3.85 12.24
CA GLY A 10 -4.08 5.07 11.55
C GLY A 10 -4.42 4.89 10.07
N ARG A 11 -4.73 3.68 9.60
CA ARG A 11 -5.05 3.38 8.19
C ARG A 11 -5.96 4.42 7.55
N HIS A 12 -5.49 5.05 6.47
CA HIS A 12 -6.27 6.01 5.68
C HIS A 12 -5.78 6.03 4.22
N LEU A 13 -6.41 6.87 3.39
CA LEU A 13 -5.94 7.16 2.03
C LEU A 13 -5.20 8.49 2.04
N ASN A 14 -4.01 8.54 1.44
CA ASN A 14 -3.33 9.81 1.20
C ASN A 14 -3.90 10.55 -0.02
N GLU A 15 -3.36 11.72 -0.34
CA GLU A 15 -3.82 12.56 -1.46
C GLU A 15 -3.72 11.89 -2.85
N TYR A 16 -2.90 10.84 -2.98
CA TYR A 16 -2.69 10.07 -4.21
C TYR A 16 -3.57 8.81 -4.28
N GLY A 17 -4.41 8.57 -3.28
CA GLY A 17 -5.26 7.37 -3.20
C GLY A 17 -4.52 6.10 -2.81
N LEU A 18 -3.32 6.20 -2.22
CA LEU A 18 -2.62 5.06 -1.63
C LEU A 18 -3.13 4.80 -0.22
N VAL A 19 -3.25 3.52 0.16
CA VAL A 19 -3.50 3.14 1.55
C VAL A 19 -2.21 3.34 2.33
N VAL A 20 -2.24 4.17 3.36
CA VAL A 20 -1.09 4.50 4.20
C VAL A 20 -1.38 4.27 5.69
N ASP A 21 -0.33 4.13 6.49
CA ASP A 21 -0.41 4.11 7.95
C ASP A 21 -0.35 5.53 8.57
N GLU A 22 -0.34 5.63 9.90
CA GLU A 22 -0.31 6.91 10.62
C GLU A 22 0.92 7.79 10.35
N ASN A 23 1.98 7.23 9.74
CA ASN A 23 3.22 7.92 9.43
C ASN A 23 3.39 8.18 7.92
N GLU A 24 2.32 8.04 7.11
CA GLU A 24 2.33 8.22 5.65
C GLU A 24 3.14 7.18 4.87
N TYR A 25 3.46 6.02 5.48
CA TYR A 25 4.05 4.91 4.72
C TYR A 25 2.97 4.16 3.95
N ALA A 26 3.23 3.91 2.66
CA ALA A 26 2.34 3.08 1.84
C ALA A 26 2.29 1.65 2.38
N VAL A 27 1.09 1.14 2.58
CA VAL A 27 0.87 -0.25 2.98
C VAL A 27 1.24 -1.15 1.81
N ILE A 28 2.15 -2.10 2.04
CA ILE A 28 2.57 -3.08 1.02
C ILE A 28 2.50 -4.52 1.54
N ALA A 29 2.41 -5.47 0.61
CA ALA A 29 2.64 -6.89 0.88
C ALA A 29 4.02 -7.34 0.36
N SER A 30 4.69 -8.22 1.10
CA SER A 30 5.93 -8.87 0.66
C SER A 30 6.07 -10.26 1.30
N ASP A 31 6.42 -11.27 0.51
CA ASP A 31 6.79 -12.60 1.02
C ASP A 31 8.30 -12.73 1.35
N ASP A 32 9.13 -11.80 0.86
CA ASP A 32 10.59 -11.83 1.08
C ASP A 32 11.05 -10.96 2.26
N LEU A 33 10.21 -10.01 2.69
CA LEU A 33 10.55 -9.02 3.70
C LEU A 33 9.65 -9.20 4.94
N PRO A 34 10.21 -9.14 6.17
CA PRO A 34 9.41 -9.20 7.38
C PRO A 34 8.44 -8.03 7.51
N HIS A 35 7.30 -8.26 8.17
CA HIS A 35 6.37 -7.21 8.59
C HIS A 35 7.10 -6.08 9.35
N GLY A 36 6.75 -4.82 9.05
CA GLY A 36 7.38 -3.62 9.59
C GLY A 36 8.63 -3.16 8.86
N THR A 37 9.10 -3.90 7.84
CA THR A 37 10.21 -3.46 7.01
C THR A 37 9.79 -2.27 6.15
N VAL A 38 10.56 -1.19 6.19
CA VAL A 38 10.37 0.00 5.33
C VAL A 38 11.27 -0.11 4.10
N VAL A 39 10.72 0.17 2.92
CA VAL A 39 11.45 0.14 1.63
C VAL A 39 11.10 1.35 0.77
N ASP A 40 12.02 1.73 -0.11
CA ASP A 40 11.71 2.68 -1.17
C ASP A 40 10.84 2.00 -2.23
N THR A 41 9.81 2.69 -2.71
CA THR A 41 8.93 2.18 -3.78
C THR A 41 9.09 3.02 -5.05
N PRO A 42 8.79 2.45 -6.23
CA PRO A 42 8.88 3.18 -7.50
C PRO A 42 7.84 4.30 -7.65
N VAL A 43 6.85 4.41 -6.74
CA VAL A 43 5.81 5.45 -6.79
C VAL A 43 6.15 6.70 -5.96
N GLY A 44 7.40 6.81 -5.49
CA GLY A 44 7.92 8.04 -4.86
C GLY A 44 7.54 8.23 -3.39
N ILE A 45 6.94 7.22 -2.75
CA ILE A 45 6.62 7.17 -1.32
C ILE A 45 7.23 5.90 -0.73
N GLN A 46 7.70 5.95 0.52
CA GLN A 46 8.20 4.75 1.19
C GLN A 46 7.05 3.82 1.55
N GLY A 47 7.26 2.52 1.38
CA GLY A 47 6.32 1.48 1.74
C GLY A 47 6.73 0.76 3.01
N ILE A 48 5.77 0.24 3.76
CA ILE A 48 5.98 -0.57 4.95
C ILE A 48 5.19 -1.88 4.85
N VAL A 49 5.87 -3.00 5.09
CA VAL A 49 5.28 -4.33 4.96
C VAL A 49 4.27 -4.56 6.09
N TYR A 50 2.99 -4.68 5.75
CA TYR A 50 1.93 -5.06 6.69
C TYR A 50 1.26 -6.38 6.34
N ASP A 51 1.53 -6.91 5.14
CA ASP A 51 0.84 -8.07 4.59
C ASP A 51 1.80 -9.02 3.86
N GLU A 52 1.29 -10.22 3.58
CA GLU A 52 1.97 -11.27 2.84
C GLU A 52 1.09 -11.69 1.64
N GLY A 53 1.62 -12.51 0.74
CA GLY A 53 0.90 -13.06 -0.41
C GLY A 53 1.17 -12.36 -1.75
N SER A 54 2.23 -11.54 -1.85
CA SER A 54 2.66 -10.93 -3.11
C SER A 54 3.45 -11.90 -4.02
N GLY A 55 3.94 -13.02 -3.47
CA GLY A 55 4.88 -13.92 -4.12
C GLY A 55 6.33 -13.41 -4.09
N ASN A 56 7.28 -14.34 -4.05
CA ASN A 56 8.71 -14.03 -4.01
C ASN A 56 9.15 -13.15 -5.19
N GLY A 57 9.91 -12.10 -4.89
CA GLY A 57 10.42 -11.09 -5.81
C GLY A 57 9.46 -9.94 -6.08
N ASN A 58 8.26 -9.93 -5.48
CA ASN A 58 7.23 -8.93 -5.74
C ASN A 58 6.84 -8.13 -4.49
N LEU A 59 6.38 -6.91 -4.75
CA LEU A 59 5.67 -6.08 -3.79
C LEU A 59 4.29 -5.75 -4.35
N ASP A 60 3.24 -5.99 -3.57
CA ASP A 60 1.93 -5.42 -3.87
C ASP A 60 1.77 -4.10 -3.10
N ILE A 61 1.43 -3.03 -3.81
CA ILE A 61 1.15 -1.72 -3.20
C ILE A 61 -0.36 -1.53 -3.13
N TYR A 62 -0.85 -1.25 -1.94
CA TYR A 62 -2.28 -1.09 -1.71
C TYR A 62 -2.76 0.32 -2.03
N CYS A 63 -3.71 0.42 -2.96
CA CYS A 63 -4.37 1.67 -3.34
C CYS A 63 -5.89 1.48 -3.41
N ASP A 64 -6.61 2.60 -3.39
CA ASP A 64 -8.02 2.59 -3.71
C ASP A 64 -8.23 2.62 -5.23
N TRP A 65 -9.25 1.91 -5.70
CA TRP A 65 -9.62 1.96 -7.12
C TRP A 65 -10.65 3.06 -7.32
N GLN A 66 -10.18 4.19 -7.80
CA GLN A 66 -11.03 5.27 -8.29
C GLN A 66 -11.25 5.08 -9.80
N PRO A 67 -12.50 5.07 -10.29
CA PRO A 67 -12.75 5.10 -11.72
C PRO A 67 -12.16 6.39 -12.30
N ILE A 68 -11.60 6.31 -13.50
CA ILE A 68 -11.22 7.52 -14.24
C ILE A 68 -12.53 8.22 -14.62
N GLU A 69 -12.79 9.37 -14.02
CA GLU A 69 -13.83 10.29 -14.49
C GLU A 69 -13.40 10.79 -15.89
N THR A 70 -13.92 10.17 -16.94
CA THR A 70 -13.75 10.68 -18.30
C THR A 70 -14.61 11.93 -18.41
N SER A 71 -14.03 13.11 -18.17
CA SER A 71 -14.62 14.34 -18.71
C SER A 71 -14.61 14.20 -20.23
N GLU A 72 -15.80 14.12 -20.85
CA GLU A 72 -15.96 14.08 -22.29
C GLU A 72 -15.14 15.21 -22.94
N CYS A 73 -14.32 14.85 -23.94
CA CYS A 73 -13.67 15.82 -24.83
C CYS A 73 -14.68 16.60 -25.66
#